data_AF-A0A139C9Q4-F1
#
_entry.id   AF-A0A139C9Q4-F1
#
_cell.length_a   1.000
_cell.length_b   1.000
_cell.length_c   1.000
_cell.angle_alpha   90.00
_cell.angle_beta   90.00
_cell.angle_gamma   90.00
#
_symmetry.space_group_name_H-M   'P 1'
#
loop_
_entity.id
_entity.type
_entity.pdbx_description
1 polymer ?
#
loop_
_entity_poly.entity_id
_entity_poly.type
_entity_poly.pdbx_seq_one_letter_code
_entity_poly.pdbx_strand_id
1 'polypeptide(L)'
;MLIDLHVHSCFSKDSDSQFDSILKWAKKNGIDGVAICDHDSVEGGFTCARRALEIASDILVIPGQEVSSVEGHVLVLGASESVPAGMDVFSTIESARKLGAVVIIPHPYKKTSHGIGHLKGLDVDAVEVFNSRCLTPYANTRAKIVAERLGLPQVGGSDAHEPCMVGRSYTDIDV
;
A
#
# COMPACT_ATOMS: atom_id res chain seq x y z
N MET A 1 -4.61 -9.05 -13.82
CA MET A 1 -3.27 -8.49 -13.51
C MET A 1 -3.01 -8.69 -12.04
N LEU A 2 -1.85 -9.23 -11.67
CA LEU A 2 -1.44 -9.41 -10.29
C LEU A 2 -0.64 -8.21 -9.81
N ILE A 3 -1.17 -7.45 -8.85
CA ILE A 3 -0.53 -6.22 -8.35
C ILE A 3 -0.31 -6.30 -6.84
N ASP A 4 0.92 -6.06 -6.40
CA ASP A 4 1.25 -5.87 -4.98
C ASP A 4 1.06 -4.40 -4.59
N LEU A 5 -0.03 -4.09 -3.91
CA LEU A 5 -0.46 -2.71 -3.63
C LEU A 5 0.23 -2.08 -2.40
N HIS A 6 1.22 -2.74 -1.81
CA HIS A 6 1.86 -2.26 -0.59
C HIS A 6 3.33 -2.69 -0.50
N VAL A 7 4.24 -1.86 -1.01
CA VAL A 7 5.68 -2.12 -1.03
C VAL A 7 6.46 -0.89 -0.56
N HIS A 8 7.44 -1.07 0.31
CA HIS A 8 8.35 -0.03 0.77
C HIS A 8 9.67 -0.10 0.01
N SER A 9 10.28 1.05 -0.20
CA SER A 9 11.56 1.24 -0.86
C SER A 9 12.59 1.86 0.08
N CYS A 10 13.80 2.12 -0.44
CA CYS A 10 14.85 2.85 0.27
C CYS A 10 14.50 4.32 0.63
N PHE A 11 13.32 4.81 0.25
CA PHE A 11 12.79 6.10 0.67
C PHE A 11 11.98 6.00 1.96
N SER A 12 11.59 4.80 2.38
CA SER A 12 10.99 4.56 3.69
C SER A 12 12.05 4.46 4.77
N LYS A 13 11.73 4.98 5.97
CA LYS A 13 12.63 4.97 7.13
C LYS A 13 12.97 3.57 7.66
N ASP A 14 12.21 2.55 7.27
CA ASP A 14 12.27 1.17 7.76
C ASP A 14 12.51 0.15 6.65
N SER A 15 12.91 0.59 5.45
CA SER A 15 13.29 -0.27 4.35
C SER A 15 14.55 0.23 3.64
N ASP A 16 15.42 -0.71 3.25
CA ASP A 16 16.60 -0.45 2.40
C ASP A 16 16.40 -0.98 0.97
N SER A 17 15.15 -1.31 0.60
CA SER A 17 14.82 -1.98 -0.67
C SER A 17 15.09 -1.10 -1.88
N GLN A 18 16.13 -1.43 -2.63
CA GLN A 18 16.49 -0.73 -3.87
C GLN A 18 15.49 -1.04 -4.99
N PHE A 19 15.16 -0.04 -5.81
CA PHE A 19 14.17 -0.15 -6.90
C PHE A 19 14.45 -1.32 -7.85
N ASP A 20 15.69 -1.47 -8.33
CA ASP A 20 16.07 -2.57 -9.23
C ASP A 20 15.83 -3.94 -8.61
N SER A 21 16.01 -4.06 -7.28
CA SER A 21 15.71 -5.29 -6.55
C SER A 21 14.21 -5.52 -6.42
N ILE A 22 13.43 -4.49 -6.12
CA ILE A 22 11.96 -4.56 -6.06
C ILE A 22 11.41 -5.04 -7.41
N LEU A 23 11.77 -4.37 -8.50
CA LEU A 23 11.30 -4.70 -9.86
C LEU A 23 11.71 -6.12 -10.26
N LYS A 24 12.95 -6.52 -9.96
CA LYS A 24 13.44 -7.89 -10.21
C LYS A 24 12.64 -8.94 -9.45
N TRP A 25 12.32 -8.69 -8.18
CA TRP A 25 11.56 -9.63 -7.36
C TRP A 25 10.09 -9.69 -7.75
N ALA A 26 9.47 -8.56 -8.10
CA ALA A 26 8.12 -8.51 -8.68
C ALA A 26 8.05 -9.42 -9.91
N LYS A 27 8.95 -9.22 -10.89
CA LYS A 27 9.03 -10.06 -12.09
C LYS A 27 9.26 -11.53 -11.77
N LYS A 28 10.20 -11.83 -10.87
CA LYS A 28 10.51 -13.20 -10.46
C LYS A 28 9.31 -13.91 -9.83
N ASN A 29 8.46 -13.18 -9.11
CA ASN A 29 7.29 -13.72 -8.44
C ASN A 29 6.02 -13.67 -9.30
N GLY A 30 6.13 -13.29 -10.58
CA GLY A 30 5.00 -13.23 -11.51
C GLY A 30 4.02 -12.10 -11.21
N ILE A 31 4.49 -11.03 -10.56
CA ILE A 31 3.71 -9.84 -10.28
C ILE A 31 3.81 -8.90 -11.48
N ASP A 32 2.66 -8.42 -11.96
CA ASP A 32 2.56 -7.50 -13.11
C ASP A 32 2.78 -6.04 -12.70
N GLY A 33 2.55 -5.70 -11.43
CA GLY A 33 2.73 -4.35 -10.93
C GLY A 33 2.94 -4.23 -9.42
N VAL A 34 3.53 -3.13 -8.99
CA VAL A 34 3.72 -2.78 -7.57
C VAL A 34 3.26 -1.36 -7.30
N ALA A 35 2.66 -1.13 -6.14
CA ALA A 35 2.51 0.21 -5.58
C ALA A 35 3.62 0.46 -4.55
N ILE A 36 4.41 1.49 -4.78
CA ILE A 36 5.45 1.92 -3.84
C ILE A 36 4.81 2.89 -2.87
N CYS A 37 4.74 2.51 -1.60
CA CYS A 37 3.98 3.19 -0.55
C CYS A 37 4.90 3.55 0.61
N ASP A 38 5.97 4.30 0.33
CA ASP A 38 6.89 4.74 1.37
C ASP A 38 6.17 5.59 2.42
N HIS A 39 6.55 5.41 3.69
CA HIS A 39 6.08 6.26 4.78
C HIS A 39 6.22 7.74 4.48
N ASP A 40 5.08 8.43 4.51
CA ASP A 40 4.96 9.90 4.49
C ASP A 40 5.59 10.58 3.26
N SER A 41 5.89 9.85 2.18
CA SER A 41 6.45 10.38 0.94
C SER A 41 6.03 9.58 -0.29
N VAL A 42 5.57 10.28 -1.35
CA VAL A 42 5.29 9.68 -2.67
C VAL A 42 6.52 9.64 -3.60
N GLU A 43 7.60 10.32 -3.22
CA GLU A 43 8.80 10.50 -4.07
C GLU A 43 9.46 9.18 -4.49
N GLY A 44 9.45 8.18 -3.60
CA GLY A 44 9.98 6.85 -3.91
C GLY A 44 9.20 6.16 -5.02
N GLY A 45 7.88 6.35 -5.07
CA GLY A 45 7.03 5.83 -6.13
C GLY A 45 7.29 6.47 -7.49
N PHE A 46 7.41 7.80 -7.54
CA PHE A 46 7.78 8.49 -8.79
C PHE A 46 9.20 8.11 -9.25
N THR A 47 10.14 7.99 -8.32
CA THR A 47 11.52 7.62 -8.63
C THR A 47 11.61 6.19 -9.14
N CYS A 48 10.90 5.25 -8.52
CA CYS A 48 10.80 3.87 -8.96
C CYS A 48 10.14 3.76 -10.34
N ALA A 49 9.07 4.51 -10.60
CA ALA A 49 8.39 4.52 -11.90
C ALA A 49 9.31 5.02 -13.02
N ARG A 50 10.05 6.11 -12.77
CA ARG A 50 11.09 6.58 -13.71
C ARG A 50 12.17 5.52 -13.92
N ARG A 51 12.62 4.86 -12.85
CA ARG A 51 13.64 3.82 -12.95
C ARG A 51 13.16 2.63 -13.78
N ALA A 52 11.90 2.20 -13.60
CA ALA A 52 11.29 1.13 -14.39
C ALA A 52 11.32 1.46 -15.89
N LEU A 53 11.02 2.71 -16.27
CA LEU A 53 11.12 3.17 -17.67
C LEU A 53 12.57 3.15 -18.19
N GLU A 54 13.53 3.63 -17.39
CA GLU A 54 14.95 3.69 -17.77
C GLU A 54 15.54 2.31 -18.10
N ILE A 55 15.11 1.27 -17.38
CA ILE A 55 15.57 -0.10 -17.59
C ILE A 55 14.65 -0.92 -18.49
N ALA A 56 13.63 -0.28 -19.09
CA ALA A 56 12.60 -0.95 -19.88
C ALA A 56 11.95 -2.15 -19.16
N SER A 57 11.63 -1.96 -17.88
CA SER A 57 10.88 -2.96 -17.09
C SER A 57 9.43 -3.03 -17.56
N ASP A 58 8.90 -4.25 -17.58
CA ASP A 58 7.50 -4.60 -17.83
C ASP A 58 6.62 -4.49 -16.58
N ILE A 59 7.19 -4.14 -15.43
CA ILE A 59 6.46 -3.99 -14.17
C ILE A 59 5.78 -2.62 -14.14
N LEU A 60 4.46 -2.61 -13.98
CA LEU A 60 3.72 -1.38 -13.68
C LEU A 60 4.10 -0.87 -12.30
N VAL A 61 4.58 0.37 -12.20
CA VAL A 61 4.83 1.03 -10.92
C VAL A 61 3.76 2.09 -10.68
N ILE A 62 3.02 1.93 -9.59
CA ILE A 62 2.02 2.88 -9.12
C ILE A 62 2.66 3.73 -8.02
N PRO A 63 2.84 5.05 -8.22
CA PRO A 63 3.27 5.93 -7.14
C PRO A 63 2.21 5.95 -6.04
N GLY A 64 2.63 5.72 -4.80
CA GLY A 64 1.77 5.76 -3.64
C GLY A 64 2.51 6.25 -2.40
N GLN A 65 1.81 6.28 -1.29
CA GLN A 65 2.30 6.74 0.00
C GLN A 65 1.56 6.02 1.11
N GLU A 66 2.27 5.55 2.15
CA GLU A 66 1.65 5.15 3.41
C GLU A 66 1.69 6.34 4.38
N VAL A 67 0.57 7.06 4.49
CA VAL A 67 0.45 8.25 5.33
C VAL A 67 0.26 7.83 6.79
N SER A 68 1.11 8.35 7.67
CA SER A 68 0.98 8.21 9.12
C SER A 68 -0.07 9.20 9.65
N SER A 69 -1.34 8.79 9.77
CA SER A 69 -2.36 9.58 10.49
C SER A 69 -2.29 9.35 12.00
N VAL A 70 -3.00 10.16 12.79
CA VAL A 70 -3.06 10.01 14.26
C VAL A 70 -3.63 8.65 14.67
N GLU A 71 -4.66 8.17 13.97
CA GLU A 71 -5.33 6.91 14.30
C GLU A 71 -4.64 5.68 13.72
N GLY A 72 -3.91 5.84 12.61
CA GLY A 72 -3.22 4.75 11.94
C GLY A 72 -2.81 5.05 10.50
N HIS A 73 -2.29 4.05 9.81
CA HIS A 73 -1.84 4.25 8.44
C HIS A 73 -3.00 4.32 7.44
N VAL A 74 -2.78 5.07 6.36
CA VAL A 74 -3.66 5.18 5.19
C VAL A 74 -2.80 5.10 3.93
N LEU A 75 -3.12 4.20 3.02
CA LEU A 75 -2.47 4.17 1.71
C LEU A 75 -3.18 5.15 0.77
N VAL A 76 -2.37 5.94 0.09
CA VAL A 76 -2.81 6.91 -0.91
C VAL A 76 -2.09 6.58 -2.21
N LEU A 77 -2.82 6.13 -3.23
CA LEU A 77 -2.26 5.72 -4.52
C LEU A 77 -2.62 6.71 -5.62
N GLY A 78 -1.64 7.03 -6.48
CA GLY A 78 -1.83 7.89 -7.64
C GLY A 78 -1.91 9.39 -7.35
N ALA A 79 -1.57 9.82 -6.14
CA ALA A 79 -1.48 11.26 -5.81
C ALA A 79 -0.31 11.91 -6.56
N SER A 80 -0.49 13.17 -6.98
CA SER A 80 0.57 13.96 -7.64
C SER A 80 1.63 14.50 -6.69
N GLU A 81 1.33 14.53 -5.39
CA GLU A 81 2.20 15.02 -4.31
C GLU A 81 1.87 14.31 -2.99
N SER A 82 2.75 14.44 -1.99
CA SER A 82 2.55 13.80 -0.69
C SER A 82 1.39 14.42 0.08
N VAL A 83 0.54 13.58 0.67
CA VAL A 83 -0.42 13.98 1.69
C VAL A 83 0.33 14.21 3.01
N PRO A 84 0.09 15.31 3.74
CA PRO A 84 0.76 15.57 5.01
C PRO A 84 0.49 14.49 6.07
N ALA A 85 1.52 14.11 6.81
CA ALA A 85 1.41 13.21 7.96
C ALA A 85 0.87 13.93 9.21
N GLY A 86 0.42 13.15 10.19
CA GLY A 86 0.03 13.63 11.51
C GLY A 86 -1.35 14.29 11.59
N MET A 87 -2.10 14.32 10.50
CA MET A 87 -3.52 14.68 10.52
C MET A 87 -4.36 13.53 11.11
N ASP A 88 -5.60 13.84 11.51
CA ASP A 88 -6.59 12.79 11.76
C ASP A 88 -6.93 12.04 10.46
N VAL A 89 -7.47 10.83 10.59
CA VAL A 89 -7.79 9.99 9.43
C VAL A 89 -8.77 10.68 8.47
N PHE A 90 -9.76 11.42 8.96
CA PHE A 90 -10.76 12.05 8.08
C PHE A 90 -10.13 13.16 7.25
N SER A 91 -9.31 14.01 7.85
CA SER A 91 -8.53 15.04 7.16
C SER A 91 -7.51 14.45 6.19
N THR A 92 -6.90 13.30 6.54
CA THR A 92 -6.00 12.55 5.65
C THR A 92 -6.74 12.06 4.41
N ILE A 93 -7.89 11.41 4.59
CA ILE A 93 -8.74 10.92 3.49
C ILE A 93 -9.18 12.11 2.62
N GLU A 94 -9.67 13.19 3.22
CA GLU A 94 -10.13 14.38 2.48
C GLU A 94 -9.00 14.97 1.62
N SER A 95 -7.79 15.04 2.17
CA SER A 95 -6.61 15.54 1.45
C SER A 95 -6.23 14.63 0.28
N ALA A 96 -6.25 13.31 0.49
CA ALA A 96 -6.03 12.34 -0.59
C ALA A 96 -7.09 12.46 -1.71
N ARG A 97 -8.37 12.63 -1.34
CA ARG A 97 -9.47 12.83 -2.31
C ARG A 97 -9.29 14.09 -3.15
N LYS A 98 -8.82 15.21 -2.56
CA LYS A 98 -8.53 16.45 -3.29
C LYS A 98 -7.46 16.27 -4.37
N LEU A 99 -6.55 15.31 -4.18
CA LEU A 99 -5.53 14.93 -5.15
C LEU A 99 -6.02 13.89 -6.18
N GLY A 100 -7.30 13.49 -6.13
CA GLY A 100 -7.86 12.47 -7.01
C GLY A 100 -7.31 11.06 -6.74
N ALA A 101 -6.73 10.83 -5.56
CA ALA A 101 -6.06 9.59 -5.24
C ALA A 101 -7.04 8.49 -4.78
N VAL A 102 -6.60 7.25 -4.97
CA VAL A 102 -7.25 6.06 -4.41
C VAL A 102 -6.84 5.93 -2.95
N VAL A 103 -7.80 5.70 -2.07
CA VAL A 103 -7.61 5.61 -0.62
C VAL A 103 -7.87 4.19 -0.16
N ILE A 104 -6.87 3.56 0.45
CA ILE A 104 -6.95 2.19 0.97
C ILE A 104 -6.56 2.19 2.44
N ILE A 105 -7.29 1.47 3.29
CA ILE A 105 -6.85 1.25 4.68
C ILE A 105 -5.96 0.01 4.74
N PRO A 106 -4.64 0.16 5.00
CA PRO A 106 -3.74 -0.97 5.15
C PRO A 106 -3.91 -1.62 6.52
N HIS A 107 -3.71 -2.94 6.57
CA HIS A 107 -3.59 -3.78 7.76
C HIS A 107 -4.36 -3.28 9.02
N PRO A 108 -5.68 -3.00 8.92
CA PRO A 108 -6.40 -2.18 9.91
C PRO A 108 -6.37 -2.71 11.34
N TYR A 109 -6.15 -4.01 11.52
CA TYR A 109 -6.13 -4.66 12.84
C TYR A 109 -4.74 -5.13 13.28
N LYS A 110 -3.68 -4.76 12.55
CA LYS A 110 -2.27 -5.05 12.88
C LYS A 110 -1.70 -3.95 13.78
N LYS A 111 -1.98 -4.04 15.09
CA LYS A 111 -1.54 -3.03 16.08
C LYS A 111 -0.04 -2.77 16.09
N THR A 112 0.78 -3.76 15.75
CA THR A 112 2.24 -3.63 15.70
C THR A 112 2.75 -2.75 14.55
N SER A 113 1.87 -2.41 13.61
CA SER A 113 2.19 -1.60 12.41
C SER A 113 1.23 -0.41 12.28
N HIS A 114 0.74 0.14 13.41
CA HIS A 114 -0.14 1.32 13.39
C HIS A 114 -1.45 1.14 12.59
N GLY A 115 -2.02 -0.07 12.57
CA GLY A 115 -3.35 -0.29 12.00
C GLY A 115 -4.44 0.51 12.73
N ILE A 116 -5.33 1.16 11.96
CA ILE A 116 -6.34 2.12 12.44
C ILE A 116 -7.38 1.59 13.45
N GLY A 117 -7.53 0.27 13.54
CA GLY A 117 -8.39 -0.42 14.49
C GLY A 117 -9.90 -0.37 14.20
N HIS A 118 -10.36 0.40 13.22
CA HIS A 118 -11.76 0.50 12.82
C HIS A 118 -11.91 0.89 11.33
N LEU A 119 -13.07 0.57 10.75
CA LEU A 119 -13.38 0.87 9.34
C LEU A 119 -14.71 1.63 9.18
N LYS A 120 -15.57 1.60 10.19
CA LYS A 120 -16.92 2.17 10.11
C LYS A 120 -16.83 3.68 10.02
N GLY A 121 -17.44 4.24 8.97
CA GLY A 121 -17.54 5.69 8.76
C GLY A 121 -16.37 6.29 7.96
N LEU A 122 -15.39 5.48 7.53
CA LEU A 122 -14.31 5.93 6.65
C LEU A 122 -14.77 5.87 5.18
N ASP A 123 -14.55 6.95 4.44
CA ASP A 123 -14.84 7.04 3.01
C ASP A 123 -13.63 6.57 2.18
N VAL A 124 -13.52 5.26 1.98
CA VAL A 124 -12.34 4.60 1.40
C VAL A 124 -12.72 3.73 0.22
N ASP A 125 -11.81 3.56 -0.72
CA ASP A 125 -12.05 2.76 -1.93
C ASP A 125 -11.84 1.28 -1.68
N ALA A 126 -10.94 0.91 -0.77
CA ALA A 126 -10.72 -0.48 -0.41
C ALA A 126 -10.10 -0.64 0.99
N VAL A 127 -10.02 -1.89 1.44
CA VAL A 127 -9.36 -2.30 2.67
C VAL A 127 -8.39 -3.44 2.38
N GLU A 128 -7.17 -3.34 2.92
CA GLU A 128 -6.21 -4.45 2.90
C GLU A 128 -6.66 -5.54 3.87
N VAL A 129 -7.24 -6.61 3.33
CA VAL A 129 -7.72 -7.75 4.13
C VAL A 129 -6.68 -8.87 4.24
N PHE A 130 -5.64 -8.83 3.40
CA PHE A 130 -4.55 -9.78 3.45
C PHE A 130 -3.19 -9.07 3.34
N ASN A 131 -2.58 -8.86 4.50
CA ASN A 131 -1.21 -8.38 4.67
C ASN A 131 -0.27 -9.57 4.96
N SER A 132 0.79 -9.73 4.18
CA SER A 132 1.69 -10.91 4.31
C SER A 132 2.58 -10.88 5.56
N ARG A 133 2.73 -9.71 6.20
CA ARG A 133 3.52 -9.51 7.44
C ARG A 133 2.71 -9.69 8.72
N CYS A 134 1.45 -10.09 8.62
CA CYS A 134 0.67 -10.51 9.79
C CYS A 134 1.18 -11.87 10.31
N LEU A 135 1.82 -11.87 11.50
CA LEU A 135 2.33 -13.10 12.15
C LEU A 135 1.26 -14.13 12.47
N THR A 136 0.02 -13.68 12.69
CA THR A 136 -1.12 -14.55 12.99
C THR A 136 -2.29 -14.20 12.06
N PRO A 137 -3.19 -15.13 11.75
CA PRO A 137 -4.31 -14.87 10.85
C PRO A 137 -5.36 -13.92 11.45
N TYR A 138 -5.28 -13.58 12.74
CA TYR A 138 -6.30 -12.80 13.44
C TYR A 138 -6.58 -11.45 12.78
N ALA A 139 -5.53 -10.67 12.47
CA ALA A 139 -5.69 -9.33 11.91
C ALA A 139 -6.32 -9.37 10.52
N ASN A 140 -5.82 -10.23 9.63
CA ASN A 140 -6.36 -10.43 8.28
C ASN A 140 -7.81 -10.96 8.32
N THR A 141 -8.08 -11.95 9.18
CA THR A 141 -9.43 -12.51 9.35
C THR A 141 -10.41 -11.44 9.84
N ARG A 142 -10.01 -10.61 10.80
CA ARG A 142 -10.83 -9.51 11.30
C ARG A 142 -11.04 -8.43 10.24
N ALA A 143 -10.01 -8.09 9.47
CA ALA A 143 -10.10 -7.16 8.35
C ALA A 143 -11.14 -7.62 7.33
N LYS A 144 -11.05 -8.88 6.90
CA LYS A 144 -12.00 -9.51 5.99
C LYS A 144 -13.43 -9.48 6.51
N ILE A 145 -13.67 -9.96 7.74
CA ILE A 145 -15.02 -10.01 8.33
C ILE A 145 -15.66 -8.62 8.39
N VAL A 146 -14.90 -7.59 8.78
CA VAL A 146 -15.45 -6.24 8.91
C VAL A 146 -15.65 -5.58 7.55
N ALA A 147 -14.72 -5.76 6.60
CA ALA A 147 -14.87 -5.29 5.22
C ALA A 147 -16.11 -5.88 4.54
N GLU A 148 -16.32 -7.20 4.67
CA GLU A 148 -17.52 -7.90 4.16
C GLU A 148 -18.82 -7.34 4.77
N ARG A 149 -18.84 -7.12 6.09
CA ARG A 149 -20.02 -6.55 6.77
C ARG A 149 -20.35 -5.13 6.35
N LEU A 150 -19.35 -4.35 5.96
CA LEU A 150 -19.51 -2.97 5.51
C LEU A 150 -19.68 -2.85 4.00
N GLY A 151 -19.54 -3.95 3.24
CA GLY A 151 -19.59 -3.95 1.78
C GLY A 151 -18.43 -3.21 1.13
N LEU A 152 -17.27 -3.14 1.80
CA LEU A 152 -16.09 -2.46 1.29
C LEU A 152 -15.30 -3.37 0.32
N PRO A 153 -14.78 -2.84 -0.79
CA PRO A 153 -13.85 -3.58 -1.65
C PRO A 153 -12.60 -4.03 -0.87
N GLN A 154 -12.04 -5.16 -1.28
CA GLN A 154 -10.99 -5.87 -0.54
C GLN A 154 -9.76 -6.04 -1.41
N VAL A 155 -8.59 -5.74 -0.85
CA VAL A 155 -7.29 -5.88 -1.52
C VAL A 155 -6.29 -6.63 -0.65
N GLY A 156 -5.20 -7.07 -1.26
CA GLY A 156 -4.03 -7.65 -0.61
C GLY A 156 -2.75 -6.89 -0.98
N GLY A 157 -1.84 -6.81 -0.02
CA GLY A 157 -0.51 -6.23 -0.17
C GLY A 157 0.53 -6.99 0.66
N SER A 158 1.77 -7.01 0.19
CA SER A 158 2.84 -7.73 0.91
C SER A 158 3.36 -6.96 2.12
N ASP A 159 3.23 -5.63 2.12
CA ASP A 159 3.88 -4.71 3.07
C ASP A 159 5.41 -4.92 3.03
N ALA A 160 5.95 -5.20 1.84
CA ALA A 160 7.34 -5.61 1.67
C ALA A 160 8.31 -4.50 2.10
N HIS A 161 9.11 -4.77 3.12
CA HIS A 161 10.24 -3.94 3.53
C HIS A 161 11.58 -4.51 3.06
N GLU A 162 11.57 -5.71 2.50
CA GLU A 162 12.72 -6.34 1.87
C GLU A 162 12.31 -6.82 0.47
N PRO A 163 13.21 -6.78 -0.53
CA PRO A 163 12.82 -7.12 -1.91
C PRO A 163 12.26 -8.54 -2.06
N CYS A 164 12.75 -9.50 -1.26
CA CYS A 164 12.27 -10.88 -1.31
C CYS A 164 10.83 -11.10 -0.78
N MET A 165 10.23 -10.06 -0.20
CA MET A 165 8.85 -10.08 0.29
C MET A 165 7.84 -9.61 -0.76
N VAL A 166 8.29 -8.89 -1.79
CA VAL A 166 7.44 -8.37 -2.86
C VAL A 166 6.66 -9.53 -3.49
N GLY A 167 5.34 -9.40 -3.61
CA GLY A 167 4.48 -10.43 -4.19
C GLY A 167 4.15 -11.62 -3.27
N ARG A 168 4.53 -11.61 -1.99
CA ARG A 168 4.03 -12.60 -1.01
C ARG A 168 2.52 -12.47 -0.74
N SER A 169 1.97 -11.31 -1.05
CA SER A 169 0.55 -11.01 -1.14
C SER A 169 0.38 -10.03 -2.30
N TYR A 170 -0.78 -10.08 -2.94
CA TYR A 170 -1.12 -9.27 -4.10
C TYR A 170 -2.65 -9.24 -4.24
N THR A 171 -3.11 -8.35 -5.11
CA THR A 171 -4.50 -8.27 -5.57
C THR A 171 -4.55 -8.72 -7.02
N ASP A 172 -5.49 -9.60 -7.34
CA ASP A 172 -5.81 -9.94 -8.73
C ASP A 172 -6.89 -8.98 -9.24
N ILE A 173 -6.57 -8.25 -10.31
CA ILE A 173 -7.41 -7.21 -10.90
C ILE A 173 -7.75 -7.63 -12.33
N ASP A 174 -9.03 -7.84 -12.61
CA ASP A 174 -9.54 -8.05 -13.95
C ASP A 174 -9.47 -6.73 -14.73
N VAL A 175 -8.79 -6.75 -15.89
CA VAL A 175 -8.61 -5.60 -16.80
C VAL A 175 -9.02 -5.95 -18.22
#